data_AF-A0A970R219-F1
#
_entry.id   AF-A0A970R219-F1
#
_cell.length_a   1.000
_cell.length_b   1.000
_cell.length_c   1.000
_cell.angle_alpha   90.00
_cell.angle_beta   90.00
_cell.angle_gamma   90.00
#
_symmetry.space_group_name_H-M   'P 1'
#
loop_
_entity.id
_entity.type
_entity.pdbx_description
1 polymer ?
#
loop_
_entity_poly.entity_id
_entity_poly.type
_entity_poly.pdbx_seq_one_letter_code
_entity_poly.pdbx_strand_id
1 'polypeptide(L)'
;MIGGGVGIVAGFIAFFLLKQFVFVLASGKRASVFLGIAQPLFLAICLMLCALFMPGQLQWAGAGISGTLITGTLVSTAHSLRRLRRAKCPDKPLRNI
;
A
#
# COMPACT_ATOMS: atom_id res chain seq x y z
N MET A 1 -12.48 13.31 -13.32
CA MET A 1 -12.97 13.93 -12.08
C MET A 1 -11.79 14.11 -11.13
N ILE A 2 -11.59 15.33 -10.62
CA ILE A 2 -10.39 15.75 -9.85
C ILE A 2 -10.21 14.92 -8.56
N GLY A 3 -11.30 14.59 -7.86
CA GLY A 3 -11.30 13.79 -6.64
C GLY A 3 -10.74 12.39 -6.82
N GLY A 4 -10.88 11.78 -8.00
CA GLY A 4 -10.23 10.50 -8.31
C GLY A 4 -8.70 10.60 -8.31
N GLY A 5 -8.16 11.69 -8.88
CA GLY A 5 -6.71 11.95 -8.86
C GLY A 5 -6.19 12.17 -7.44
N VAL A 6 -6.91 12.96 -6.64
CA VAL A 6 -6.59 13.18 -5.21
C VAL A 6 -6.62 11.85 -4.45
N GLY A 7 -7.62 11.01 -4.71
CA GLY A 7 -7.74 9.69 -4.11
C GLY A 7 -6.60 8.75 -4.46
N ILE A 8 -6.12 8.77 -5.72
CA ILE A 8 -4.94 7.98 -6.15
C ILE A 8 -3.69 8.42 -5.38
N VAL A 9 -3.43 9.72 -5.27
CA VAL A 9 -2.26 10.26 -4.56
C VAL A 9 -2.33 9.90 -3.07
N ALA A 10 -3.48 10.13 -2.42
CA ALA A 10 -3.70 9.78 -1.03
C ALA A 10 -3.55 8.27 -0.80
N GLY A 11 -4.13 7.44 -1.65
CA GLY A 11 -4.02 5.98 -1.57
C GLY A 11 -2.60 5.47 -1.77
N PHE A 12 -1.80 6.11 -2.64
CA PHE A 12 -0.37 5.78 -2.80
C PHE A 12 0.44 6.08 -1.53
N ILE A 13 0.19 7.23 -0.88
CA ILE A 13 0.83 7.58 0.40
C ILE A 13 0.42 6.58 1.49
N ALA A 14 -0.87 6.26 1.58
CA ALA A 14 -1.39 5.29 2.54
C ALA A 14 -0.79 3.89 2.30
N PHE A 15 -0.61 3.49 1.04
CA PHE A 15 0.05 2.24 0.68
C PHE A 15 1.52 2.21 1.10
N PHE A 16 2.25 3.32 0.94
CA PHE A 16 3.64 3.43 1.36
C PHE A 16 3.79 3.28 2.88
N LEU A 17 2.93 3.96 3.65
CA LEU A 17 2.86 3.83 5.12
C LEU A 17 2.57 2.38 5.54
N LEU A 18 1.61 1.73 4.88
CA LEU A 18 1.25 0.33 5.15
C LEU A 18 2.42 -0.61 4.86
N LYS A 19 3.11 -0.43 3.73
CA LYS A 19 4.27 -1.23 3.35
C LYS A 19 5.42 -1.08 4.36
N GLN A 20 5.67 0.14 4.83
CA GLN A 20 6.67 0.41 5.85
C GLN A 20 6.30 -0.25 7.18
N PHE A 21 5.04 -0.16 7.59
CA PHE A 21 4.54 -0.82 8.80
C PHE A 21 4.73 -2.34 8.75
N VAL A 22 4.32 -2.98 7.64
CA VAL A 22 4.49 -4.42 7.43
C VAL A 22 5.99 -4.81 7.41
N PHE A 23 6.84 -3.99 6.80
CA PHE A 23 8.29 -4.23 6.80
C PHE A 23 8.89 -4.18 8.21
N VAL A 24 8.47 -3.21 9.05
CA VAL A 24 8.92 -3.09 10.44
C VAL A 24 8.45 -4.29 11.27
N LEU A 25 7.20 -4.72 11.10
CA LEU A 25 6.66 -5.92 11.74
C LEU A 25 7.43 -7.19 11.34
N ALA A 26 7.67 -7.37 10.03
CA ALA A 26 8.40 -8.52 9.51
C ALA A 26 9.87 -8.56 9.96
N SER A 27 10.46 -7.41 10.31
CA SER A 27 11.83 -7.32 10.82
C SER A 27 11.98 -7.74 12.29
N GLY A 28 10.89 -8.15 12.96
CA GLY A 28 10.90 -8.55 14.37
C GLY A 28 11.16 -7.39 15.35
N LYS A 29 11.19 -6.15 14.86
CA LYS A 29 11.30 -4.95 15.69
C LYS A 29 9.94 -4.69 16.33
N ARG A 30 9.92 -4.16 17.57
CA ARG A 30 8.68 -3.65 18.17
C ARG A 30 8.09 -2.60 17.23
N ALA A 31 7.07 -2.98 16.49
CA ALA A 31 6.37 -2.06 15.62
C ALA A 31 5.74 -0.98 16.50
N SER A 32 6.07 0.27 16.21
CA SER A 32 5.49 1.39 16.91
C SER A 32 3.99 1.38 16.66
N VAL A 33 3.19 1.27 17.72
CA VAL A 33 1.71 1.33 17.68
C VAL A 33 1.25 2.56 16.88
N PHE A 34 2.02 3.64 16.95
CA PHE A 34 1.81 4.86 16.17
C PHE A 34 1.78 4.63 14.65
N LEU A 35 2.63 3.76 14.09
CA LEU A 35 2.60 3.48 12.65
C LEU A 35 1.35 2.68 12.25
N GLY A 36 0.89 1.77 13.11
CA GLY A 36 -0.32 0.99 12.87
C GLY A 36 -1.59 1.84 12.89
N ILE A 37 -1.63 2.87 13.74
CA ILE A 37 -2.74 3.82 13.82
C ILE A 37 -2.64 4.91 12.75
N ALA A 38 -1.42 5.33 12.38
CA ALA A 38 -1.22 6.43 11.44
C ALA A 38 -1.87 6.17 10.07
N GLN A 39 -1.87 4.92 9.59
CA GLN A 39 -2.43 4.59 8.28
C GLN A 39 -3.97 4.74 8.20
N PRO A 40 -4.79 4.12 9.07
CA PRO A 40 -6.23 4.35 9.07
C PRO A 40 -6.59 5.81 9.41
N LEU A 41 -5.82 6.45 10.29
CA LEU A 41 -6.06 7.85 10.66
C LEU A 41 -5.82 8.80 9.47
N PHE A 42 -4.74 8.59 8.71
CA PHE A 42 -4.44 9.34 7.50
C PHE A 42 -5.55 9.20 6.45
N LEU A 43 -6.03 7.97 6.22
CA LEU A 43 -7.14 7.71 5.31
C LEU A 43 -8.43 8.42 5.74
N ALA A 44 -8.76 8.36 7.02
CA ALA A 44 -9.94 9.03 7.58
C ALA A 44 -9.84 10.56 7.40
N ILE A 45 -8.69 11.15 7.69
CA ILE A 45 -8.46 12.59 7.51
C ILE A 45 -8.56 12.98 6.04
N CYS A 46 -7.94 12.24 5.12
CA CYS A 46 -8.02 12.51 3.68
C CYS A 46 -9.45 12.45 3.14
N LEU A 47 -10.23 11.44 3.56
CA LEU A 47 -11.64 11.31 3.18
C LEU A 47 -12.49 12.42 3.79
N MET A 48 -12.24 12.81 5.04
CA MET A 48 -12.94 13.91 5.70
C MET A 48 -12.66 15.24 5.01
N LEU A 49 -11.40 15.52 4.66
CA LEU A 49 -11.03 16.71 3.88
C LEU A 49 -11.68 16.69 2.49
N CYS A 50 -11.68 15.55 1.80
CA CYS A 50 -12.39 15.43 0.52
C CYS A 50 -13.90 15.68 0.68
N ALA A 51 -14.52 15.20 1.75
CA ALA A 51 -15.94 15.42 2.02
C ALA A 51 -16.25 16.90 2.29
N LEU A 52 -15.35 17.61 2.99
CA LEU A 52 -15.51 19.03 3.31
C LEU A 52 -15.31 19.94 2.09
N PHE A 53 -14.28 19.69 1.29
CA PHE A 53 -13.95 20.57 0.15
C PHE A 53 -14.68 20.21 -1.14
N MET A 54 -14.96 18.92 -1.38
CA MET A 54 -15.50 18.43 -2.66
C MET A 54 -16.47 17.25 -2.44
N PRO A 55 -17.62 17.47 -1.76
CA PRO A 55 -18.53 16.39 -1.37
C PRO A 55 -19.04 15.57 -2.56
N GLY A 56 -19.32 16.21 -3.70
CA GLY A 56 -19.76 15.54 -4.92
C GLY A 56 -18.70 14.65 -5.60
N GLN A 57 -17.44 14.70 -5.15
CA GLN A 57 -16.34 13.88 -5.67
C GLN A 57 -15.83 12.85 -4.66
N LEU A 58 -16.49 12.72 -3.50
CA LEU A 58 -16.10 11.79 -2.44
C LEU A 58 -16.06 10.33 -2.91
N GLN A 59 -17.05 9.91 -3.71
CA GLN A 59 -17.11 8.55 -4.26
C GLN A 59 -15.91 8.26 -5.18
N TRP A 60 -15.49 9.25 -5.98
CA TRP A 60 -14.34 9.12 -6.87
C TRP A 60 -13.02 9.11 -6.10
N ALA A 61 -12.90 9.92 -5.04
CA ALA A 61 -11.75 9.88 -4.15
C ALA A 61 -11.65 8.52 -3.44
N GLY A 62 -12.77 8.01 -2.91
CA GLY A 62 -12.84 6.68 -2.31
C GLY A 62 -12.47 5.56 -3.30
N ALA A 63 -12.98 5.63 -4.53
CA ALA A 63 -12.63 4.68 -5.58
C ALA A 63 -11.14 4.72 -5.93
N GLY A 64 -10.54 5.92 -6.02
CA GLY A 64 -9.10 6.10 -6.26
C GLY A 64 -8.23 5.53 -5.13
N ILE A 65 -8.62 5.78 -3.87
CA ILE A 65 -7.94 5.24 -2.69
C ILE A 65 -8.02 3.71 -2.67
N SER A 66 -9.22 3.16 -2.77
CA SER A 66 -9.42 1.71 -2.74
C SER A 66 -8.72 1.03 -3.91
N GLY A 67 -8.84 1.58 -5.12
CA GLY A 67 -8.19 1.05 -6.32
C GLY A 67 -6.66 1.01 -6.20
N THR A 68 -6.04 2.08 -5.68
CA THR A 68 -4.59 2.10 -5.47
C THR A 68 -4.13 1.16 -4.36
N LEU A 69 -4.87 1.05 -3.26
CA LEU A 69 -4.56 0.11 -2.19
C LEU A 69 -4.67 -1.35 -2.65
N ILE A 70 -5.77 -1.71 -3.33
CA ILE A 70 -5.97 -3.07 -3.86
C ILE A 70 -4.88 -3.40 -4.88
N THR A 71 -4.66 -2.53 -5.86
CA THR A 71 -3.66 -2.74 -6.92
C THR A 71 -2.25 -2.81 -6.34
N GLY A 72 -1.88 -1.88 -5.45
CA GLY A 72 -0.58 -1.85 -4.79
C GLY A 72 -0.33 -3.13 -3.98
N THR A 73 -1.35 -3.60 -3.26
CA THR A 73 -1.27 -4.83 -2.47
C THR A 73 -1.11 -6.06 -3.37
N LEU A 74 -1.88 -6.17 -4.45
CA LEU A 74 -1.76 -7.25 -5.43
C LEU A 74 -0.37 -7.28 -6.07
N VAL A 75 0.15 -6.13 -6.50
CA VAL A 75 1.49 -6.01 -7.10
C VAL A 75 2.57 -6.40 -6.09
N SER A 76 2.46 -5.93 -4.85
CA SER A 76 3.41 -6.28 -3.78
C SER A 76 3.38 -7.77 -3.46
N THR A 77 2.20 -8.37 -3.34
CA THR A 77 2.03 -9.80 -3.10
C THR A 77 2.58 -10.64 -4.25
N ALA A 78 2.28 -10.27 -5.50
CA ALA A 78 2.82 -10.94 -6.68
C ALA A 78 4.35 -10.89 -6.72
N HIS A 79 4.93 -9.74 -6.38
CA HIS A 79 6.38 -9.57 -6.31
C HIS A 79 7.02 -10.40 -5.17
N SER A 80 6.40 -10.44 -3.99
CA SER A 80 6.83 -11.30 -2.88
C SER A 80 6.76 -12.79 -3.23
N LEU A 81 5.68 -13.24 -3.88
CA LEU A 81 5.54 -14.61 -4.37
C LEU A 81 6.59 -14.96 -5.43
N ARG A 82 6.89 -14.05 -6.37
CA ARG A 82 7.96 -14.25 -7.36
C ARG A 82 9.32 -14.39 -6.69
N ARG A 83 9.63 -13.58 -5.67
CA ARG A 83 10.88 -13.69 -4.90
C ARG A 83 10.97 -15.03 -4.16
N LEU A 84 9.88 -15.47 -3.51
CA LEU A 84 9.82 -16.76 -2.83
C LEU A 84 10.01 -17.94 -3.80
N ARG A 85 9.39 -17.89 -4.98
CA ARG A 85 9.58 -18.93 -6.02
C ARG A 85 11.03 -19.00 -6.50
N ARG A 86 11.67 -17.85 -6.74
CA ARG A 86 13.10 -17.80 -7.11
C ARG A 86 14.03 -18.28 -5.99
N ALA A 87 13.65 -18.10 -4.73
CA ALA A 87 14.42 -18.62 -3.60
C ALA A 87 14.27 -20.15 -3.43
N LYS A 88 13.12 -20.74 -3.82
CA LYS A 88 12.82 -22.16 -3.63
C LYS A 88 13.30 -23.07 -4.78
N CYS A 89 13.51 -22.51 -5.98
CA CYS A 89 14.18 -23.19 -7.10
C CYS A 89 15.45 -22.42 -7.49
N PRO A 90 16.62 -22.75 -6.91
CA PRO A 90 17.89 -22.34 -7.49
C PRO A 90 18.12 -23.17 -8.76
N ASP A 91 17.44 -22.85 -9.86
CA ASP A 91 17.82 -23.32 -11.18
C ASP A 91 19.08 -22.58 -11.64
N LYS A 92 20.19 -22.94 -11.02
CA LYS A 92 21.50 -22.97 -11.67
C LYS A 92 22.20 -24.24 -11.17
N PRO A 93 22.33 -25.29 -12.00
CA PRO A 93 23.40 -26.24 -11.74
C PRO A 93 24.71 -25.44 -11.73
N LEU A 94 25.55 -25.68 -10.73
CA LEU A 94 26.97 -25.35 -10.79
C LEU A 94 27.51 -25.93 -12.10
N ARG A 95 27.59 -25.11 -13.15
CA ARG A 95 28.48 -25.40 -14.27
C ARG A 95 29.87 -25.00 -13.78
N ASN A 96 30.49 -25.93 -13.06
CA ASN A 96 31.93 -26.14 -13.17
C ASN A 96 32.22 -26.24 -14.67
N ILE A 97 32.97 -25.29 -15.21
CA ILE A 97 34.13 -25.39 -16.11
C ILE A 97 34.69 -23.97 -16.21
#